data_AF-A0A8T9PZA6-F1
#
_entry.id   AF-A0A8T9PZA6-F1
#
_cell.length_a   1.000
_cell.length_b   1.000
_cell.length_c   1.000
_cell.angle_alpha   90.00
_cell.angle_beta   90.00
_cell.angle_gamma   90.00
#
_symmetry.space_group_name_H-M   'P 1'
#
loop_
_entity.id
_entity.type
_entity.pdbx_description
1 polymer ?
#
loop_
_entity_poly.entity_id
_entity_poly.type
_entity_poly.pdbx_seq_one_letter_code
_entity_poly.pdbx_strand_id
1 'polypeptide(L)'
;MTFAQLVYFALALVVGLALWLLYRYALERRYRRQPYVAPAEAGWAIQTPEAGRLRYRIALVGDLGAVATDGQDPVLNLLQHWLREAGAASSVVLLGDNVYPTGIPAPTHPGRAAAEKRLDTQLDAFQQYAGRVIFLSGNHDWNKGRPDGYQYVLRQEAYVLEHLPTAHYLPPQGCPGPVTVQLAEGLLLVVLNTQWWVQNGPRPLGPEYGCTVSNSKEPFAQLQEILEHNRHQQIVVAGHHPLYSNAMHGGKFTTKQHLFPLTAAHKKAYVPLPVIGSLFPVYRKLIGAAEDMSHPRYRKMRRRLLRVLHQFPNIIYAAGHDHNLQYFHYRQGHYLVSGSGSKTAFVQPGGKSTFTHEHKGFFALEFYHGGEVWLRTYEPASTADTPVGAEVFRKKLVAASAATTSSAATASAGSGAQS
;
A
#
# COMPACT_ATOMS: atom_id res chain seq x y z
N MET A 1 -31.79 -34.11 31.17
CA MET A 1 -30.78 -33.34 31.91
C MET A 1 -31.45 -32.60 33.04
N THR A 2 -30.88 -32.63 34.24
CA THR A 2 -31.35 -31.82 35.37
C THR A 2 -30.97 -30.34 35.18
N PHE A 3 -31.65 -29.43 35.86
CA PHE A 3 -31.29 -28.00 35.85
C PHE A 3 -29.83 -27.78 36.26
N ALA A 4 -29.34 -28.51 37.28
CA ALA A 4 -27.95 -28.47 37.68
C ALA A 4 -26.99 -28.92 36.55
N GLN A 5 -27.32 -29.98 35.81
CA GLN A 5 -26.52 -30.43 34.67
C GLN A 5 -26.48 -29.37 33.55
N LEU A 6 -27.59 -28.65 33.31
CA LEU A 6 -27.62 -27.54 32.35
C LEU A 6 -26.73 -26.38 32.79
N VAL A 7 -26.74 -26.03 34.09
CA VAL A 7 -25.88 -24.97 34.66
C VAL A 7 -24.41 -25.35 34.56
N TYR A 8 -24.02 -26.57 34.93
CA TYR A 8 -22.63 -27.03 34.79
C TYR A 8 -22.16 -27.08 33.34
N PHE A 9 -23.02 -27.51 32.42
CA PHE A 9 -22.70 -27.52 30.99
C PHE A 9 -22.51 -26.10 30.45
N ALA A 10 -23.39 -25.17 30.81
CA ALA A 10 -23.26 -23.76 30.44
C ALA A 10 -21.98 -23.14 31.01
N LEU A 11 -21.65 -23.41 32.27
CA LEU A 11 -20.41 -22.93 32.91
C LEU A 11 -19.17 -23.50 32.21
N ALA A 12 -19.16 -24.80 31.90
CA ALA A 12 -18.06 -25.43 31.18
C ALA A 12 -17.87 -24.83 29.78
N LEU A 13 -18.94 -24.52 29.06
CA LEU A 13 -18.88 -23.81 27.78
C LEU A 13 -18.30 -22.39 27.92
N VAL A 14 -18.71 -21.64 28.94
CA VAL A 14 -18.19 -20.29 29.20
C VAL A 14 -16.70 -20.33 29.55
N VAL A 15 -16.28 -21.24 30.43
CA VAL A 15 -14.87 -21.43 30.79
C VAL A 15 -14.05 -21.89 29.58
N GLY A 16 -14.56 -22.85 28.81
CA GLY A 16 -13.91 -23.31 27.58
C GLY A 16 -13.74 -22.18 26.56
N LEU A 17 -14.77 -21.36 26.35
CA LEU A 17 -14.69 -20.18 25.48
C LEU A 17 -13.69 -19.14 26.01
N ALA A 18 -13.68 -18.88 27.31
CA ALA A 18 -12.73 -17.94 27.93
C ALA A 18 -11.28 -18.41 27.79
N LEU A 19 -11.00 -19.70 28.06
CA LEU A 19 -9.69 -20.30 27.86
C LEU A 19 -9.26 -20.25 26.39
N TRP A 20 -10.18 -20.54 25.47
CA TRP A 20 -9.92 -20.42 24.03
C TRP A 20 -9.62 -18.98 23.61
N LEU A 21 -10.37 -17.99 24.10
CA LEU A 21 -10.12 -16.57 23.82
C LEU A 21 -8.78 -16.10 24.40
N LEU A 22 -8.42 -16.53 25.61
CA LEU A 22 -7.12 -16.25 26.23
C LEU A 22 -5.98 -16.86 25.43
N TYR A 23 -6.13 -18.11 25.00
CA TYR A 23 -5.17 -18.78 24.12
C TYR A 23 -5.01 -18.04 22.78
N ARG A 24 -6.11 -17.64 22.15
CA ARG A 24 -6.10 -16.86 20.89
C ARG A 24 -5.45 -15.50 21.07
N TYR A 25 -5.73 -14.80 22.17
CA TYR A 25 -5.09 -13.53 22.50
C TYR A 25 -3.58 -13.68 22.72
N ALA A 26 -3.15 -14.73 23.43
CA ALA A 26 -1.74 -15.02 23.64
C ALA A 26 -1.01 -15.34 22.32
N LEU A 27 -1.61 -16.17 21.46
CA LEU A 27 -1.10 -16.43 20.11
C LEU A 27 -1.01 -15.17 19.27
N GLU A 28 -2.08 -14.37 19.24
CA GLU A 28 -2.12 -13.10 18.51
C GLU A 28 -0.97 -12.21 18.99
N ARG A 29 -0.82 -11.99 20.29
CA ARG A 29 0.25 -11.15 20.84
C ARG A 29 1.66 -11.67 20.51
N ARG A 30 1.86 -13.00 20.48
CA ARG A 30 3.15 -13.62 20.18
C ARG A 30 3.55 -13.44 18.71
N TYR A 31 2.62 -13.63 17.78
CA TYR A 31 2.93 -13.68 16.35
C TYR A 31 2.61 -12.39 15.59
N ARG A 32 1.86 -11.47 16.18
CA ARG A 32 1.37 -10.25 15.53
C ARG A 32 2.46 -9.36 14.94
N ARG A 33 3.64 -9.31 15.56
CA ARG A 33 4.79 -8.50 15.08
C ARG A 33 5.85 -9.32 14.34
N GLN A 34 5.64 -10.61 14.15
CA GLN A 34 6.54 -11.44 13.34
C GLN A 34 6.07 -11.40 11.88
N PRO A 35 7.00 -11.37 10.92
CA PRO A 35 6.64 -11.51 9.52
C PRO A 35 6.02 -12.89 9.31
N TYR A 36 4.86 -12.92 8.64
CA TYR A 36 4.33 -14.15 8.09
C TYR A 36 4.82 -14.28 6.66
N VAL A 37 5.42 -15.42 6.33
CA VAL A 37 5.80 -15.83 4.98
C VAL A 37 5.07 -17.14 4.69
N ALA A 38 4.42 -17.24 3.53
CA ALA A 38 3.75 -18.46 3.12
C ALA A 38 4.75 -19.64 3.03
N PRO A 39 4.38 -20.87 3.40
CA PRO A 39 5.30 -22.01 3.42
C PRO A 39 6.03 -22.25 2.09
N ALA A 40 5.37 -21.98 0.96
CA ALA A 40 5.97 -22.09 -0.38
C ALA A 40 7.16 -21.15 -0.61
N GLU A 41 7.31 -20.11 0.22
CA GLU A 41 8.36 -19.11 0.15
C GLU A 41 9.33 -19.20 1.35
N ALA A 42 9.35 -20.31 2.09
CA ALA A 42 10.22 -20.46 3.27
C ALA A 42 11.72 -20.25 2.97
N GLY A 43 12.16 -20.54 1.73
CA GLY A 43 13.53 -20.32 1.26
C GLY A 43 13.82 -18.91 0.74
N TRP A 44 12.98 -17.90 0.99
CA TRP A 44 13.14 -16.55 0.43
C TRP A 44 14.52 -15.92 0.73
N ALA A 45 15.08 -16.18 1.91
CA ALA A 45 16.32 -15.53 2.36
C ALA A 45 17.55 -15.89 1.51
N ILE A 46 17.58 -17.12 0.96
CA ILE A 46 18.68 -17.61 0.11
C ILE A 46 18.47 -17.27 -1.37
N GLN A 47 17.28 -16.80 -1.76
CA GLN A 47 17.04 -16.37 -3.14
C GLN A 47 17.64 -14.99 -3.34
N THR A 48 18.48 -14.87 -4.38
CA THR A 48 19.05 -13.60 -4.82
C THR A 48 18.66 -13.33 -6.27
N PRO A 49 18.63 -12.06 -6.69
CA PRO A 49 18.57 -11.73 -8.11
C PRO A 49 19.65 -12.50 -8.88
N GLU A 50 19.34 -12.91 -10.11
CA GLU A 50 20.37 -13.40 -11.01
C GLU A 50 21.39 -12.25 -11.23
N ALA A 51 22.60 -12.55 -11.73
CA ALA A 51 23.67 -11.56 -11.92
C ALA A 51 23.37 -10.52 -13.04
N GLY A 52 22.11 -10.10 -13.17
CA GLY A 52 21.63 -9.08 -14.07
C GLY A 52 21.96 -7.68 -13.55
N ARG A 53 22.11 -6.76 -14.50
CA ARG A 53 22.30 -5.35 -14.22
C ARG A 53 20.97 -4.72 -13.80
N LEU A 54 20.96 -4.03 -12.65
CA LEU A 54 19.81 -3.25 -12.20
C LEU A 54 19.48 -2.16 -13.24
N ARG A 55 18.22 -2.09 -13.65
CA ARG A 55 17.70 -1.11 -14.62
C ARG A 55 17.00 0.04 -13.92
N TYR A 56 16.13 -0.26 -12.94
CA TYR A 56 15.32 0.75 -12.27
C TYR A 56 14.87 0.29 -10.88
N ARG A 57 14.67 1.24 -9.95
CA ARG A 57 14.08 0.97 -8.62
C ARG A 57 12.83 1.82 -8.37
N ILE A 58 11.85 1.28 -7.65
CA ILE A 58 10.68 2.02 -7.19
C ILE A 58 10.48 1.78 -5.70
N ALA A 59 10.53 2.80 -4.86
CA ALA A 59 10.01 2.72 -3.49
C ALA A 59 8.51 3.02 -3.48
N LEU A 60 7.75 2.23 -2.74
CA LEU A 60 6.29 2.30 -2.64
C LEU A 60 5.92 2.66 -1.20
N VAL A 61 5.67 3.93 -0.90
CA VAL A 61 5.54 4.40 0.49
C VAL A 61 4.16 5.02 0.73
N GLY A 62 3.29 4.35 1.48
CA GLY A 62 1.98 4.90 1.86
C GLY A 62 1.96 5.46 3.27
N ASP A 63 1.01 6.36 3.54
CA ASP A 63 0.56 6.71 4.89
C ASP A 63 1.67 7.35 5.75
N LEU A 64 2.50 8.21 5.16
CA LEU A 64 3.52 9.00 5.86
C LEU A 64 2.94 10.17 6.67
N GLY A 65 1.63 10.44 6.61
CA GLY A 65 1.03 11.65 7.17
C GLY A 65 1.21 11.91 8.67
N ALA A 66 1.70 10.95 9.47
CA ALA A 66 2.05 11.15 10.87
C ALA A 66 3.55 11.12 11.13
N VAL A 67 4.37 11.43 10.13
CA VAL A 67 5.83 11.57 10.24
C VAL A 67 6.24 12.37 11.49
N ALA A 68 7.24 11.89 12.22
CA ALA A 68 7.81 12.66 13.32
C ALA A 68 8.58 13.88 12.76
N THR A 69 8.29 15.06 13.30
CA THR A 69 8.86 16.34 12.82
C THR A 69 10.03 16.82 13.69
N ASP A 70 10.66 15.90 14.41
CA ASP A 70 11.81 16.12 15.32
C ASP A 70 13.12 15.58 14.73
N GLY A 71 13.10 15.15 13.46
CA GLY A 71 14.23 14.55 12.76
C GLY A 71 14.50 13.09 13.12
N GLN A 72 13.66 12.46 13.95
CA GLN A 72 13.85 11.09 14.41
C GLN A 72 12.81 10.11 13.85
N ASP A 73 12.13 10.47 12.75
CA ASP A 73 11.17 9.54 12.14
C ASP A 73 11.89 8.33 11.53
N PRO A 74 11.63 7.10 12.02
CA PRO A 74 12.38 5.93 11.63
C PRO A 74 12.18 5.54 10.16
N VAL A 75 10.99 5.78 9.60
CA VAL A 75 10.71 5.44 8.19
C VAL A 75 11.24 6.51 7.27
N LEU A 76 11.17 7.78 7.64
CA LEU A 76 11.78 8.85 6.85
C LEU A 76 13.30 8.68 6.80
N ASN A 77 13.95 8.35 7.92
CA ASN A 77 15.38 8.08 7.97
C ASN A 77 15.78 6.88 7.10
N LEU A 78 14.99 5.81 7.14
CA LEU A 78 15.14 4.66 6.24
C LEU A 78 14.99 5.06 4.77
N LEU A 79 13.96 5.85 4.45
CA LEU A 79 13.71 6.31 3.09
C LEU A 79 14.87 7.16 2.60
N GLN A 80 15.37 8.12 3.38
CA GLN A 80 16.53 8.94 3.03
C GLN A 80 17.78 8.09 2.74
N HIS A 81 18.01 7.02 3.51
CA HIS A 81 19.07 6.07 3.22
C HIS A 81 18.85 5.37 1.87
N TRP A 82 17.63 4.84 1.63
CA TRP A 82 17.27 4.22 0.37
C TRP A 82 17.41 5.17 -0.83
N LEU A 83 17.02 6.44 -0.69
CA LEU A 83 17.14 7.48 -1.74
C LEU A 83 18.60 7.66 -2.19
N ARG A 84 19.54 7.66 -1.23
CA ARG A 84 20.99 7.79 -1.51
C ARG A 84 21.52 6.56 -2.26
N GLU A 85 21.06 5.37 -1.92
CA GLU A 85 21.48 4.13 -2.60
C GLU A 85 20.82 3.92 -3.96
N ALA A 86 19.58 4.39 -4.15
CA ALA A 86 18.81 4.13 -5.35
C ALA A 86 19.28 4.96 -6.57
N GLY A 87 19.82 6.15 -6.34
CA GLY A 87 20.36 7.02 -7.39
C GLY A 87 19.30 7.53 -8.39
N ALA A 88 19.74 8.08 -9.52
CA ALA A 88 18.84 8.75 -10.48
C ALA A 88 17.89 7.79 -11.24
N ALA A 89 18.28 6.52 -11.41
CA ALA A 89 17.46 5.49 -12.06
C ALA A 89 16.43 4.90 -11.09
N SER A 90 15.69 5.77 -10.40
CA SER A 90 14.71 5.34 -9.42
C SER A 90 13.55 6.33 -9.24
N SER A 91 12.47 5.84 -8.65
CA SER A 91 11.31 6.64 -8.24
C SER A 91 10.88 6.33 -6.81
N VAL A 92 10.29 7.32 -6.14
CA VAL A 92 9.45 7.11 -4.96
C VAL A 92 8.01 7.43 -5.32
N VAL A 93 7.13 6.46 -5.10
CA VAL A 93 5.69 6.62 -5.26
C VAL A 93 5.05 6.68 -3.88
N LEU A 94 4.55 7.86 -3.51
CA LEU A 94 3.85 8.12 -2.25
C LEU A 94 2.39 7.75 -2.43
N LEU A 95 1.96 6.63 -1.83
CA LEU A 95 0.71 5.94 -2.08
C LEU A 95 -0.52 6.55 -1.37
N GLY A 96 -0.48 7.86 -1.09
CA GLY A 96 -1.56 8.61 -0.44
C GLY A 96 -1.49 8.65 1.08
N ASP A 97 -2.41 9.43 1.65
CA ASP A 97 -2.45 9.78 3.07
C ASP A 97 -1.16 10.47 3.52
N ASN A 98 -0.81 11.50 2.75
CA ASN A 98 0.45 12.21 2.85
C ASN A 98 0.49 13.16 4.07
N VAL A 99 -0.67 13.60 4.57
CA VAL A 99 -0.76 14.44 5.79
C VAL A 99 -1.94 14.02 6.67
N TYR A 100 -1.67 13.71 7.93
CA TYR A 100 -2.71 13.42 8.93
C TYR A 100 -2.98 14.63 9.83
N PRO A 101 -4.23 14.79 10.32
CA PRO A 101 -5.35 13.84 10.23
C PRO A 101 -6.24 14.00 9.01
N THR A 102 -6.08 15.00 8.15
CA THR A 102 -7.05 15.30 7.09
C THR A 102 -6.45 16.05 5.89
N GLY A 103 -5.17 15.85 5.56
CA GLY A 103 -4.54 16.59 4.47
C GLY A 103 -4.23 18.04 4.86
N ILE A 104 -4.13 18.90 3.85
CA ILE A 104 -3.80 20.31 3.99
C ILE A 104 -5.09 21.17 4.13
N PRO A 105 -5.39 21.78 5.29
CA PRO A 105 -6.61 22.59 5.52
C PRO A 105 -6.44 24.04 5.08
N ALA A 106 -7.53 24.82 5.01
CA ALA A 106 -7.51 26.19 4.49
C ALA A 106 -6.50 27.08 5.24
N PRO A 107 -5.96 28.16 4.65
CA PRO A 107 -4.92 28.97 5.29
C PRO A 107 -5.28 29.49 6.68
N THR A 108 -6.55 29.85 6.91
CA THR A 108 -7.06 30.36 8.20
C THR A 108 -7.36 29.25 9.22
N HIS A 109 -7.27 27.97 8.83
CA HIS A 109 -7.61 26.86 9.71
C HIS A 109 -6.52 26.66 10.79
N PRO A 110 -6.85 26.54 12.08
CA PRO A 110 -5.84 26.42 13.16
C PRO A 110 -4.84 25.27 12.99
N GLY A 111 -5.26 24.20 12.33
CA GLY A 111 -4.41 23.04 12.02
C GLY A 111 -3.48 23.20 10.82
N ARG A 112 -3.50 24.34 10.10
CA ARG A 112 -2.71 24.58 8.88
C ARG A 112 -1.21 24.42 9.11
N ALA A 113 -0.67 25.19 10.06
CA ALA A 113 0.78 25.20 10.33
C ALA A 113 1.32 23.81 10.71
N ALA A 114 0.56 23.03 11.48
CA ALA A 114 0.96 21.67 11.84
C ALA A 114 0.90 20.70 10.65
N ALA A 115 -0.03 20.90 9.71
CA ALA A 115 -0.15 20.11 8.50
C ALA A 115 0.99 20.41 7.51
N GLU A 116 1.30 21.69 7.32
CA GLU A 116 2.45 22.17 6.54
C GLU A 116 3.77 21.64 7.09
N LYS A 117 4.04 21.82 8.38
CA LYS A 117 5.26 21.31 9.03
C LYS A 117 5.50 19.81 8.77
N ARG A 118 4.44 18.99 8.76
CA ARG A 118 4.53 17.56 8.46
C ARG A 118 4.81 17.27 7.00
N LEU A 119 4.25 18.08 6.10
CA LEU A 119 4.49 17.95 4.68
C LEU A 119 5.90 18.43 4.33
N ASP A 120 6.33 19.57 4.87
CA ASP A 120 7.70 20.10 4.73
C ASP A 120 8.74 19.08 5.17
N THR A 121 8.55 18.46 6.34
CA THR A 121 9.44 17.39 6.84
C THR A 121 9.60 16.26 5.81
N GLN A 122 8.56 15.93 5.05
CA GLN A 122 8.65 14.92 3.99
C GLN A 122 9.31 15.50 2.73
N LEU A 123 8.91 16.70 2.29
CA LEU A 123 9.42 17.34 1.08
C LEU A 123 10.93 17.63 1.19
N ASP A 124 11.41 18.03 2.36
CA ASP A 124 12.83 18.26 2.65
C ASP A 124 13.68 17.02 2.41
N ALA A 125 13.14 15.82 2.69
CA ALA A 125 13.83 14.56 2.45
C ALA A 125 14.07 14.28 0.95
N PHE A 126 13.35 14.96 0.06
CA PHE A 126 13.41 14.76 -1.38
C PHE A 126 14.13 15.88 -2.15
N GLN A 127 14.46 17.01 -1.53
CA GLN A 127 15.05 18.19 -2.20
C GLN A 127 16.31 17.86 -3.03
N GLN A 128 17.14 16.92 -2.55
CA GLN A 128 18.38 16.50 -3.22
C GLN A 128 18.28 15.15 -3.92
N TYR A 129 17.08 14.58 -4.02
CA TYR A 129 16.90 13.28 -4.65
C TYR A 129 16.94 13.39 -6.17
N ALA A 130 17.88 12.67 -6.78
CA ALA A 130 18.07 12.66 -8.24
C ALA A 130 17.03 11.83 -9.00
N GLY A 131 16.28 10.97 -8.31
CA GLY A 131 15.20 10.18 -8.90
C GLY A 131 13.89 10.98 -8.97
N ARG A 132 12.80 10.29 -9.29
CA ARG A 132 11.48 10.93 -9.44
C ARG A 132 10.63 10.77 -8.18
N VAL A 133 9.93 11.82 -7.79
CA VAL A 133 8.99 11.79 -6.66
C VAL A 133 7.57 11.91 -7.20
N ILE A 134 6.72 10.95 -6.88
CA ILE A 134 5.37 10.85 -7.42
C ILE A 134 4.40 10.68 -6.25
N PHE A 135 3.58 11.70 -6.01
CA PHE A 135 2.51 11.67 -5.03
C PHE A 135 1.20 11.21 -5.67
N LEU A 136 0.40 10.48 -4.92
CA LEU A 136 -1.03 10.32 -5.17
C LEU A 136 -1.83 10.65 -3.89
N SER A 137 -3.13 10.87 -4.03
CA SER A 137 -4.01 11.23 -2.91
C SER A 137 -4.71 10.01 -2.29
N GLY A 138 -4.81 9.98 -0.97
CA GLY A 138 -5.59 9.03 -0.17
C GLY A 138 -6.84 9.65 0.48
N ASN A 139 -7.55 8.89 1.32
CA ASN A 139 -8.79 9.38 1.92
C ASN A 139 -8.56 10.56 2.87
N HIS A 140 -7.44 10.61 3.58
CA HIS A 140 -7.13 11.73 4.45
C HIS A 140 -6.83 13.01 3.68
N ASP A 141 -6.15 12.91 2.53
CA ASP A 141 -5.87 14.06 1.66
C ASP A 141 -7.16 14.69 1.09
N TRP A 142 -8.22 13.88 0.96
CA TRP A 142 -9.57 14.29 0.57
C TRP A 142 -10.43 14.77 1.77
N ASN A 143 -9.84 15.19 2.88
CA ASN A 143 -10.54 15.53 4.13
C ASN A 143 -11.54 14.42 4.55
N LYS A 144 -11.19 13.15 4.34
CA LYS A 144 -12.04 11.97 4.59
C LYS A 144 -13.38 11.98 3.83
N GLY A 145 -13.40 12.61 2.65
CA GLY A 145 -14.59 12.73 1.80
C GLY A 145 -15.65 13.70 2.33
N ARG A 146 -15.26 14.65 3.20
CA ARG A 146 -16.12 15.78 3.60
C ARG A 146 -16.43 16.71 2.42
N PRO A 147 -17.46 17.58 2.52
CA PRO A 147 -17.92 18.40 1.39
C PRO A 147 -16.83 19.27 0.74
N ASP A 148 -15.88 19.77 1.52
CA ASP A 148 -14.75 20.58 1.07
C ASP A 148 -13.49 19.75 0.75
N GLY A 149 -13.57 18.43 0.76
CA GLY A 149 -12.44 17.52 0.54
C GLY A 149 -11.73 17.73 -0.79
N TYR A 150 -12.45 18.14 -1.83
CA TYR A 150 -11.83 18.46 -3.11
C TYR A 150 -10.85 19.65 -3.00
N GLN A 151 -11.20 20.67 -2.21
CA GLN A 151 -10.32 21.81 -1.97
C GLN A 151 -9.07 21.43 -1.16
N TYR A 152 -9.14 20.40 -0.32
CA TYR A 152 -7.95 19.90 0.40
C TYR A 152 -6.94 19.28 -0.57
N VAL A 153 -7.41 18.48 -1.53
CA VAL A 153 -6.57 17.86 -2.55
C VAL A 153 -5.88 18.91 -3.41
N LEU A 154 -6.65 19.89 -3.92
CA LEU A 154 -6.09 20.96 -4.74
C LEU A 154 -5.04 21.77 -3.97
N ARG A 155 -5.29 22.08 -2.70
CA ARG A 155 -4.35 22.83 -1.86
C ARG A 155 -3.10 22.02 -1.51
N GLN A 156 -3.22 20.70 -1.37
CA GLN A 156 -2.08 19.82 -1.14
C GLN A 156 -1.24 19.63 -2.41
N GLU A 157 -1.87 19.42 -3.55
CA GLU A 157 -1.23 19.36 -4.87
C GLU A 157 -0.44 20.65 -5.12
N ALA A 158 -1.09 21.82 -4.98
CA ALA A 158 -0.43 23.11 -5.14
C ALA A 158 0.77 23.27 -4.19
N TYR A 159 0.60 22.90 -2.91
CA TYR A 159 1.67 23.02 -1.92
C TYR A 159 2.89 22.13 -2.27
N VAL A 160 2.65 20.88 -2.67
CA VAL A 160 3.72 19.95 -3.09
C VAL A 160 4.47 20.51 -4.29
N LEU A 161 3.76 20.99 -5.31
CA LEU A 161 4.38 21.49 -6.54
C LEU A 161 5.09 22.84 -6.35
N GLU A 162 4.66 23.65 -5.38
CA GLU A 162 5.33 24.89 -4.99
C GLU A 162 6.68 24.61 -4.28
N HIS A 163 6.70 23.65 -3.35
CA HIS A 163 7.86 23.38 -2.50
C HIS A 163 8.82 22.33 -3.08
N LEU A 164 8.34 21.47 -3.98
CA LEU A 164 9.12 20.48 -4.71
C LEU A 164 8.70 20.45 -6.19
N PRO A 165 9.12 21.44 -7.01
CA PRO A 165 8.65 21.59 -8.40
C PRO A 165 8.99 20.43 -9.33
N THR A 166 9.95 19.58 -8.97
CA THR A 166 10.34 18.38 -9.72
C THR A 166 9.43 17.18 -9.45
N ALA A 167 8.57 17.25 -8.42
CA ALA A 167 7.64 16.18 -8.11
C ALA A 167 6.44 16.15 -9.05
N HIS A 168 5.81 14.99 -9.14
CA HIS A 168 4.50 14.83 -9.77
C HIS A 168 3.45 14.61 -8.69
N TYR A 169 2.28 15.23 -8.84
CA TYR A 169 1.10 14.92 -8.04
C TYR A 169 0.02 14.35 -8.96
N LEU A 170 -0.20 13.04 -8.88
CA LEU A 170 -0.95 12.27 -9.88
C LEU A 170 -2.13 11.51 -9.29
N PRO A 171 -3.25 11.43 -10.02
CA PRO A 171 -3.62 12.28 -11.16
C PRO A 171 -3.78 13.76 -10.74
N PRO A 172 -3.46 14.72 -11.62
CA PRO A 172 -3.58 16.14 -11.30
C PRO A 172 -5.05 16.55 -11.11
N GLN A 173 -5.26 17.68 -10.43
CA GLN A 173 -6.57 18.31 -10.21
C GLN A 173 -7.61 17.40 -9.54
N GLY A 174 -7.16 16.38 -8.80
CA GLY A 174 -8.03 15.39 -8.18
C GLY A 174 -8.79 14.48 -9.16
N CYS A 175 -8.39 14.44 -10.44
CA CYS A 175 -9.01 13.60 -11.45
C CYS A 175 -8.92 12.10 -11.09
N PRO A 176 -9.82 11.24 -11.61
CA PRO A 176 -9.79 9.79 -11.32
C PRO A 176 -8.58 9.05 -11.93
N GLY A 177 -7.97 9.60 -12.98
CA GLY A 177 -7.02 8.88 -13.84
C GLY A 177 -7.73 7.89 -14.78
N PRO A 178 -7.00 6.96 -15.42
CA PRO A 178 -5.57 6.68 -15.25
C PRO A 178 -4.65 7.76 -15.84
N VAL A 179 -3.49 7.97 -15.21
CA VAL A 179 -2.39 8.78 -15.78
C VAL A 179 -1.13 7.93 -15.84
N THR A 180 -0.42 7.99 -16.96
CA THR A 180 0.78 7.17 -17.21
C THR A 180 2.07 7.95 -17.04
N VAL A 181 3.11 7.32 -16.49
CA VAL A 181 4.47 7.86 -16.42
C VAL A 181 5.45 6.79 -16.92
N GLN A 182 6.17 7.08 -18.00
CA GLN A 182 7.23 6.21 -18.51
C GLN A 182 8.45 6.32 -17.60
N LEU A 183 8.70 5.31 -16.75
CA LEU A 183 9.76 5.36 -15.73
C LEU A 183 11.15 5.05 -16.30
N ALA A 184 11.23 4.02 -17.13
CA ALA A 184 12.40 3.60 -17.89
C ALA A 184 11.94 2.88 -19.16
N GLU A 185 12.83 2.57 -20.09
CA GLU A 185 12.49 1.74 -21.26
C GLU A 185 11.87 0.40 -20.82
N GLY A 186 10.67 0.13 -21.32
CA GLY A 186 9.90 -1.08 -20.98
C GLY A 186 9.36 -1.13 -19.56
N LEU A 187 9.27 0.01 -18.86
CA LEU A 187 8.66 0.13 -17.52
C LEU A 187 7.71 1.33 -17.42
N LEU A 188 6.43 1.03 -17.26
CA LEU A 188 5.35 2.00 -17.20
C LEU A 188 4.71 2.02 -15.81
N LEU A 189 4.54 3.22 -15.24
CA LEU A 189 3.68 3.45 -14.09
C LEU A 189 2.32 3.98 -14.56
N VAL A 190 1.24 3.44 -14.00
CA VAL A 190 -0.13 3.92 -14.20
C VAL A 190 -0.72 4.31 -12.85
N VAL A 191 -1.09 5.57 -12.66
CA VAL A 191 -1.61 6.08 -11.38
C VAL A 191 -3.12 6.30 -11.47
N LEU A 192 -3.84 5.85 -10.45
CA LEU A 192 -5.28 5.99 -10.28
C LEU A 192 -5.59 6.70 -8.96
N ASN A 193 -6.53 7.65 -9.00
CA ASN A 193 -7.08 8.23 -7.79
C ASN A 193 -8.22 7.35 -7.27
N THR A 194 -7.89 6.32 -6.51
CA THR A 194 -8.91 5.38 -6.02
C THR A 194 -9.90 6.02 -5.04
N GLN A 195 -9.49 7.07 -4.31
CA GLN A 195 -10.36 7.81 -3.40
C GLN A 195 -11.54 8.45 -4.14
N TRP A 196 -11.34 8.85 -5.40
CA TRP A 196 -12.38 9.42 -6.26
C TRP A 196 -13.65 8.54 -6.33
N TRP A 197 -13.53 7.21 -6.38
CA TRP A 197 -14.72 6.32 -6.46
C TRP A 197 -15.42 6.10 -5.12
N VAL A 198 -14.69 6.15 -4.01
CA VAL A 198 -15.22 5.74 -2.70
C VAL A 198 -15.75 6.91 -1.88
N GLN A 199 -15.29 8.13 -2.15
CA GLN A 199 -15.65 9.33 -1.40
C GLN A 199 -17.07 9.85 -1.70
N ASN A 200 -17.58 10.71 -0.80
CA ASN A 200 -18.95 11.25 -0.85
C ASN A 200 -19.04 12.68 -1.41
N GLY A 201 -17.97 13.45 -1.34
CA GLY A 201 -17.92 14.84 -1.76
C GLY A 201 -17.81 15.02 -3.28
N PRO A 202 -17.49 16.25 -3.73
CA PRO A 202 -17.35 16.59 -5.15
C PRO A 202 -16.31 15.73 -5.85
N ARG A 203 -16.65 15.24 -7.05
CA ARG A 203 -15.82 14.33 -7.84
C ARG A 203 -15.57 14.96 -9.22
N PRO A 204 -14.40 15.59 -9.44
CA PRO A 204 -14.12 16.28 -10.71
C PRO A 204 -14.15 15.27 -11.87
N LEU A 205 -14.80 15.67 -12.97
CA LEU A 205 -14.94 14.92 -14.23
C LEU A 205 -15.08 15.91 -15.38
N GLY A 206 -14.60 15.52 -16.55
CA GLY A 206 -14.75 16.29 -17.76
C GLY A 206 -13.72 17.42 -17.89
N PRO A 207 -13.66 18.03 -19.10
CA PRO A 207 -12.69 19.06 -19.42
C PRO A 207 -12.75 20.30 -18.53
N GLU A 208 -13.91 20.60 -17.94
CA GLU A 208 -14.12 21.73 -17.04
C GLU A 208 -13.30 21.63 -15.73
N TYR A 209 -12.91 20.42 -15.33
CA TYR A 209 -11.99 20.16 -14.22
C TYR A 209 -10.61 19.67 -14.71
N GLY A 210 -10.29 19.86 -15.99
CA GLY A 210 -9.04 19.36 -16.58
C GLY A 210 -8.92 17.83 -16.63
N CYS A 211 -10.03 17.10 -16.50
CA CYS A 211 -10.03 15.64 -16.51
C CYS A 211 -10.27 15.07 -17.91
N THR A 212 -9.56 13.99 -18.23
CA THR A 212 -9.66 13.27 -19.52
C THR A 212 -10.88 12.36 -19.63
N VAL A 213 -11.64 12.19 -18.55
CA VAL A 213 -12.81 11.31 -18.48
C VAL A 213 -14.05 12.10 -18.07
N SER A 214 -15.18 11.81 -18.71
CA SER A 214 -16.45 12.47 -18.49
C SER A 214 -17.41 11.62 -17.65
N ASN A 215 -17.09 10.34 -17.38
CA ASN A 215 -17.92 9.52 -16.50
C ASN A 215 -17.17 8.45 -15.70
N SER A 216 -17.82 7.94 -14.65
CA SER A 216 -17.25 6.96 -13.71
C SER A 216 -16.91 5.57 -14.28
N LYS A 217 -17.25 5.27 -15.54
CA LYS A 217 -16.93 3.98 -16.21
C LYS A 217 -15.69 4.09 -17.09
N GLU A 218 -15.47 5.24 -17.73
CA GLU A 218 -14.39 5.47 -18.69
C GLU A 218 -12.98 5.17 -18.14
N PRO A 219 -12.62 5.50 -16.89
CA PRO A 219 -11.30 5.14 -16.36
C PRO A 219 -10.96 3.65 -16.43
N PHE A 220 -11.96 2.77 -16.29
CA PHE A 220 -11.74 1.32 -16.38
C PHE A 220 -11.50 0.88 -17.83
N ALA A 221 -12.18 1.53 -18.79
CA ALA A 221 -11.97 1.28 -20.22
C ALA A 221 -10.61 1.82 -20.67
N GLN A 222 -10.26 3.06 -20.28
CA GLN A 222 -8.94 3.64 -20.54
C GLN A 222 -7.82 2.84 -19.90
N LEU A 223 -8.00 2.34 -18.66
CA LEU A 223 -7.02 1.44 -18.05
C LEU A 223 -6.84 0.18 -18.89
N GLN A 224 -7.92 -0.45 -19.33
CA GLN A 224 -7.85 -1.65 -20.17
C GLN A 224 -7.08 -1.35 -21.47
N GLU A 225 -7.40 -0.26 -22.15
CA GLU A 225 -6.74 0.17 -23.38
C GLU A 225 -5.24 0.45 -23.18
N ILE A 226 -4.86 1.13 -22.09
CA ILE A 226 -3.46 1.36 -21.72
C ILE A 226 -2.75 0.02 -21.54
N LEU A 227 -3.34 -0.92 -20.82
CA LEU A 227 -2.74 -2.24 -20.60
C LEU A 227 -2.63 -3.06 -21.89
N GLU A 228 -3.58 -2.93 -22.82
CA GLU A 228 -3.55 -3.60 -24.14
C GLU A 228 -2.44 -3.07 -25.03
N HIS A 229 -2.29 -1.75 -25.13
CA HIS A 229 -1.25 -1.12 -25.95
C HIS A 229 0.16 -1.28 -25.36
N ASN A 230 0.27 -1.53 -24.05
CA ASN A 230 1.56 -1.60 -23.34
C ASN A 230 1.94 -3.02 -22.88
N ARG A 231 1.37 -4.07 -23.48
CA ARG A 231 1.69 -5.48 -23.14
C ARG A 231 3.18 -5.84 -23.27
N HIS A 232 3.94 -5.07 -24.06
CA HIS A 232 5.38 -5.21 -24.24
C HIS A 232 6.21 -4.65 -23.07
N GLN A 233 5.57 -3.91 -22.15
CA GLN A 233 6.21 -3.29 -20.99
C GLN A 233 5.88 -4.03 -19.70
N GLN A 234 6.73 -3.84 -18.69
CA GLN A 234 6.37 -4.12 -17.32
C GLN A 234 5.54 -2.96 -16.78
N ILE A 235 4.40 -3.27 -16.15
CA ILE A 235 3.44 -2.25 -15.73
C ILE A 235 3.22 -2.34 -14.22
N VAL A 236 3.43 -1.20 -13.56
CA VAL A 236 3.03 -0.97 -12.17
C VAL A 236 1.80 -0.07 -12.17
N VAL A 237 0.73 -0.50 -11.53
CA VAL A 237 -0.49 0.29 -11.29
C VAL A 237 -0.48 0.74 -9.84
N ALA A 238 -0.55 2.04 -9.58
CA ALA A 238 -0.57 2.61 -8.24
C ALA A 238 -1.92 3.28 -7.94
N GLY A 239 -2.42 3.07 -6.73
CA GLY A 239 -3.60 3.76 -6.22
C GLY A 239 -3.71 3.58 -4.72
N HIS A 240 -4.39 4.47 -4.00
CA HIS A 240 -4.37 4.44 -2.54
C HIS A 240 -5.02 3.18 -1.92
N HIS A 241 -6.03 2.60 -2.56
CA HIS A 241 -6.92 1.61 -1.94
C HIS A 241 -6.56 0.17 -2.37
N PRO A 242 -6.26 -0.76 -1.44
CA PRO A 242 -5.96 -2.15 -1.75
C PRO A 242 -7.04 -2.93 -2.51
N LEU A 243 -6.64 -3.83 -3.42
CA LEU A 243 -7.58 -4.76 -4.07
C LEU A 243 -7.68 -6.11 -3.37
N TYR A 244 -6.70 -6.42 -2.52
CA TYR A 244 -6.67 -7.54 -1.59
C TYR A 244 -6.12 -7.04 -0.26
N SER A 245 -6.70 -7.49 0.85
CA SER A 245 -6.20 -7.16 2.18
C SER A 245 -6.67 -8.18 3.22
N ASN A 246 -5.77 -8.50 4.14
CA ASN A 246 -6.01 -9.24 5.37
C ASN A 246 -6.05 -8.31 6.60
N ALA A 247 -6.14 -6.99 6.40
CA ALA A 247 -6.27 -6.03 7.49
C ALA A 247 -7.75 -5.90 7.94
N MET A 248 -7.97 -5.04 8.92
CA MET A 248 -9.32 -4.75 9.45
C MET A 248 -10.26 -4.17 8.40
N HIS A 249 -9.77 -3.31 7.50
CA HIS A 249 -10.59 -2.79 6.39
C HIS A 249 -10.92 -3.87 5.35
N GLY A 250 -10.14 -4.95 5.30
CA GLY A 250 -10.45 -6.21 4.59
C GLY A 250 -11.41 -7.16 5.35
N GLY A 251 -11.92 -6.75 6.52
CA GLY A 251 -12.87 -7.52 7.32
C GLY A 251 -12.24 -8.58 8.22
N LYS A 252 -10.96 -8.42 8.58
CA LYS A 252 -10.24 -9.29 9.53
C LYS A 252 -10.11 -8.63 10.89
N PHE A 253 -10.68 -9.24 11.93
CA PHE A 253 -10.75 -8.64 13.26
C PHE A 253 -9.96 -9.46 14.27
N THR A 254 -9.34 -8.76 15.22
CA THR A 254 -8.62 -9.32 16.38
C THR A 254 -9.59 -9.90 17.39
N THR A 255 -9.07 -10.74 18.28
CA THR A 255 -9.84 -11.31 19.41
C THR A 255 -10.42 -10.20 20.29
N LYS A 256 -9.65 -9.11 20.49
CA LYS A 256 -10.10 -7.90 21.20
C LYS A 256 -11.34 -7.29 20.56
N GLN A 257 -11.43 -7.23 19.24
CA GLN A 257 -12.57 -6.62 18.55
C GLN A 257 -13.82 -7.51 18.54
N HIS A 258 -13.65 -8.83 18.68
CA HIS A 258 -14.78 -9.73 18.92
C HIS A 258 -15.33 -9.63 20.34
N LEU A 259 -14.46 -9.39 21.33
CA LEU A 259 -14.87 -9.28 22.73
C LEU A 259 -15.31 -7.86 23.11
N PHE A 260 -14.65 -6.83 22.56
CA PHE A 260 -14.87 -5.41 22.85
C PHE A 260 -15.04 -4.61 21.55
N PRO A 261 -16.14 -4.82 20.80
CA PRO A 261 -16.32 -4.23 19.46
C PRO A 261 -16.35 -2.69 19.49
N LEU A 262 -16.82 -2.09 20.58
CA LEU A 262 -16.91 -0.64 20.73
C LEU A 262 -15.51 0.02 20.76
N THR A 263 -14.45 -0.75 21.02
CA THR A 263 -13.06 -0.24 20.92
C THR A 263 -12.64 0.15 19.50
N ALA A 264 -13.35 -0.34 18.49
CA ALA A 264 -13.15 0.06 17.10
C ALA A 264 -13.68 1.47 16.79
N ALA A 265 -14.71 1.93 17.51
CA ALA A 265 -15.25 3.28 17.39
C ALA A 265 -14.59 4.25 18.39
N HIS A 266 -14.30 3.78 19.61
CA HIS A 266 -13.65 4.59 20.64
C HIS A 266 -12.66 3.76 21.46
N LYS A 267 -11.37 4.11 21.42
CA LYS A 267 -10.26 3.29 21.97
C LYS A 267 -10.38 2.91 23.45
N LYS A 268 -11.17 3.66 24.24
CA LYS A 268 -11.39 3.43 25.68
C LYS A 268 -12.67 2.65 26.01
N ALA A 269 -13.50 2.30 25.03
CA ALA A 269 -14.77 1.63 25.23
C ALA A 269 -14.62 0.10 25.42
N TYR A 270 -14.00 -0.31 26.53
CA TYR A 270 -13.81 -1.72 26.90
C TYR A 270 -15.06 -2.32 27.55
N VAL A 271 -16.15 -2.36 26.80
CA VAL A 271 -17.39 -3.04 27.24
C VAL A 271 -17.42 -4.42 26.60
N PRO A 272 -17.33 -5.52 27.38
CA PRO A 272 -17.37 -6.87 26.83
C PRO A 272 -18.78 -7.16 26.32
N LEU A 273 -18.90 -7.47 25.04
CA LEU A 273 -20.18 -7.83 24.41
C LEU A 273 -20.01 -9.19 23.71
N PRO A 274 -19.89 -10.31 24.44
CA PRO A 274 -19.88 -11.63 23.82
C PRO A 274 -21.21 -11.87 23.07
N VAL A 275 -21.17 -12.63 21.97
CA VAL A 275 -22.32 -12.91 21.07
C VAL A 275 -22.83 -11.69 20.29
N ILE A 276 -23.34 -10.64 20.95
CA ILE A 276 -23.84 -9.40 20.32
C ILE A 276 -22.69 -8.60 19.70
N GLY A 277 -21.53 -8.58 20.34
CA GLY A 277 -20.37 -7.85 19.86
C GLY A 277 -19.70 -8.48 18.65
N SER A 278 -20.01 -9.73 18.31
CA SER A 278 -19.64 -10.32 17.02
C SER A 278 -20.48 -9.76 15.86
N LEU A 279 -21.64 -9.14 16.11
CA LEU A 279 -22.47 -8.52 15.07
C LEU A 279 -21.80 -7.28 14.46
N PHE A 280 -20.99 -6.54 15.20
CA PHE A 280 -20.32 -5.32 14.70
C PHE A 280 -19.13 -5.63 13.76
N PRO A 281 -18.18 -6.54 14.09
CA PRO A 281 -17.23 -7.09 13.14
C PRO A 281 -17.91 -7.76 11.93
N VAL A 282 -19.04 -8.44 12.11
CA VAL A 282 -19.84 -9.01 11.01
C VAL A 282 -20.44 -7.90 10.14
N TYR A 283 -20.98 -6.82 10.72
CA TYR A 283 -21.45 -5.64 9.99
C TYR A 283 -20.32 -4.98 9.20
N ARG A 284 -19.16 -4.73 9.80
CA ARG A 284 -18.01 -4.17 9.07
C ARG A 284 -17.49 -5.13 7.99
N LYS A 285 -17.58 -6.44 8.21
CA LYS A 285 -17.22 -7.46 7.20
C LYS A 285 -18.21 -7.54 6.04
N LEU A 286 -19.51 -7.33 6.27
CA LEU A 286 -20.57 -7.53 5.27
C LEU A 286 -21.02 -6.22 4.59
N ILE A 287 -21.10 -5.13 5.34
CA ILE A 287 -21.62 -3.82 4.94
C ILE A 287 -20.51 -2.77 4.91
N GLY A 288 -19.67 -2.71 5.95
CA GLY A 288 -18.48 -1.84 6.01
C GLY A 288 -18.74 -0.37 6.30
N ALA A 289 -17.77 0.28 6.94
CA ALA A 289 -17.64 1.74 6.90
C ALA A 289 -17.24 2.20 5.48
N ALA A 290 -17.34 3.50 5.16
CA ALA A 290 -17.06 4.02 3.80
C ALA A 290 -15.68 3.62 3.26
N GLU A 291 -14.71 3.45 4.15
CA GLU A 291 -13.31 3.05 3.89
C GLU A 291 -13.11 1.51 3.84
N ASP A 292 -14.08 0.71 4.30
CA ASP A 292 -13.95 -0.74 4.33
C ASP A 292 -14.23 -1.37 2.93
N MET A 293 -13.51 -2.45 2.59
CA MET A 293 -13.62 -3.13 1.29
C MET A 293 -15.02 -3.72 1.02
N SER A 294 -15.82 -3.92 2.07
CA SER A 294 -17.19 -4.41 2.03
C SER A 294 -18.19 -3.33 1.58
N HIS A 295 -17.84 -2.05 1.71
CA HIS A 295 -18.68 -0.91 1.35
C HIS A 295 -19.06 -0.94 -0.15
N PRO A 296 -20.32 -0.64 -0.53
CA PRO A 296 -20.78 -0.82 -1.91
C PRO A 296 -19.94 -0.10 -2.97
N ARG A 297 -19.44 1.12 -2.67
CA ARG A 297 -18.61 1.89 -3.61
C ARG A 297 -17.23 1.28 -3.80
N TYR A 298 -16.55 0.95 -2.70
CA TYR A 298 -15.26 0.26 -2.75
C TYR A 298 -15.41 -1.09 -3.45
N ARG A 299 -16.39 -1.90 -3.04
CA ARG A 299 -16.69 -3.19 -3.69
C ARG A 299 -16.97 -3.06 -5.19
N LYS A 300 -17.61 -1.97 -5.64
CA LYS A 300 -17.84 -1.70 -7.06
C LYS A 300 -16.53 -1.33 -7.79
N MET A 301 -15.76 -0.39 -7.26
CA MET A 301 -14.46 0.00 -7.81
C MET A 301 -13.53 -1.21 -7.89
N ARG A 302 -13.32 -1.91 -6.78
CA ARG A 302 -12.48 -3.10 -6.67
C ARG A 302 -12.87 -4.17 -7.68
N ARG A 303 -14.16 -4.51 -7.80
CA ARG A 303 -14.62 -5.51 -8.78
C ARG A 303 -14.31 -5.11 -10.22
N ARG A 304 -14.41 -3.82 -10.56
CA ARG A 304 -14.13 -3.33 -11.91
C ARG A 304 -12.64 -3.29 -12.20
N LEU A 305 -11.81 -2.80 -11.27
CA LEU A 305 -10.35 -2.86 -11.41
C LEU A 305 -9.89 -4.31 -11.56
N LEU A 306 -10.29 -5.21 -10.66
CA LEU A 306 -9.91 -6.62 -10.76
C LEU A 306 -10.40 -7.29 -12.05
N ARG A 307 -11.55 -6.87 -12.61
CA ARG A 307 -12.00 -7.40 -13.91
C ARG A 307 -11.03 -7.02 -15.03
N VAL A 308 -10.49 -5.81 -15.01
CA VAL A 308 -9.49 -5.37 -15.99
C VAL A 308 -8.16 -6.05 -15.70
N LEU A 309 -7.62 -5.91 -14.49
CA LEU A 309 -6.28 -6.39 -14.14
C LEU A 309 -6.12 -7.90 -14.31
N HIS A 310 -7.13 -8.71 -14.02
CA HIS A 310 -7.04 -10.17 -14.19
C HIS A 310 -6.95 -10.64 -15.66
N GLN A 311 -7.13 -9.76 -16.64
CA GLN A 311 -6.94 -10.09 -18.06
C GLN A 311 -5.48 -9.98 -18.51
N PHE A 312 -4.59 -9.45 -17.65
CA PHE A 312 -3.20 -9.18 -17.97
C PHE A 312 -2.30 -9.87 -16.94
N PRO A 313 -1.39 -10.76 -17.37
CA PRO A 313 -0.45 -11.37 -16.45
C PRO A 313 0.61 -10.36 -15.99
N ASN A 314 1.24 -10.65 -14.85
CA ASN A 314 2.39 -9.95 -14.28
C ASN A 314 2.17 -8.45 -13.98
N ILE A 315 0.92 -7.98 -13.92
CA ILE A 315 0.63 -6.63 -13.43
C ILE A 315 0.95 -6.54 -11.95
N ILE A 316 1.67 -5.49 -11.56
CA ILE A 316 1.93 -5.17 -10.16
C ILE A 316 0.99 -4.03 -9.76
N TYR A 317 0.06 -4.28 -8.83
CA TYR A 317 -0.79 -3.25 -8.24
C TYR A 317 -0.29 -2.88 -6.84
N ALA A 318 0.02 -1.61 -6.59
CA ALA A 318 0.51 -1.11 -5.33
C ALA A 318 -0.46 -0.11 -4.68
N ALA A 319 -0.69 -0.28 -3.38
CA ALA A 319 -1.57 0.58 -2.58
C ALA A 319 -1.08 0.80 -1.15
N GLY A 320 -1.60 1.84 -0.49
CA GLY A 320 -1.39 2.13 0.93
C GLY A 320 -2.63 1.78 1.75
N HIS A 321 -3.15 2.74 2.53
CA HIS A 321 -4.43 2.76 3.25
C HIS A 321 -4.51 1.84 4.48
N ASP A 322 -4.17 0.57 4.29
CA ASP A 322 -4.04 -0.36 5.40
C ASP A 322 -2.67 -0.18 6.05
N HIS A 323 -2.65 0.16 7.33
CA HIS A 323 -1.40 0.44 8.07
C HIS A 323 -0.56 -0.82 8.37
N ASN A 324 -0.13 -1.56 7.36
CA ASN A 324 0.71 -2.75 7.44
C ASN A 324 1.32 -3.06 6.07
N LEU A 325 2.18 -4.08 6.03
CA LEU A 325 2.81 -4.57 4.81
C LEU A 325 2.17 -5.89 4.39
N GLN A 326 1.74 -6.00 3.14
CA GLN A 326 1.15 -7.24 2.59
C GLN A 326 1.53 -7.46 1.13
N TYR A 327 1.76 -8.71 0.77
CA TYR A 327 1.92 -9.14 -0.61
C TYR A 327 1.02 -10.34 -0.92
N PHE A 328 0.33 -10.26 -2.06
CA PHE A 328 -0.50 -11.32 -2.62
C PHE A 328 -0.07 -11.62 -4.05
N HIS A 329 0.16 -12.90 -4.35
CA HIS A 329 0.22 -13.40 -5.73
C HIS A 329 -1.10 -14.09 -6.06
N TYR A 330 -1.89 -13.51 -6.98
CA TYR A 330 -3.21 -14.04 -7.31
C TYR A 330 -3.56 -13.85 -8.79
N ARG A 331 -4.01 -14.93 -9.45
CA ARG A 331 -4.38 -14.92 -10.88
C ARG A 331 -3.31 -14.26 -11.77
N GLN A 332 -2.05 -14.61 -11.55
CA GLN A 332 -0.88 -14.08 -12.27
C GLN A 332 -0.61 -12.58 -12.05
N GLY A 333 -1.32 -11.91 -11.13
CA GLY A 333 -1.05 -10.53 -10.74
C GLY A 333 -0.40 -10.45 -9.35
N HIS A 334 0.36 -9.39 -9.12
CA HIS A 334 1.02 -9.08 -7.86
C HIS A 334 0.30 -7.91 -7.20
N TYR A 335 -0.14 -8.06 -5.95
CA TYR A 335 -0.85 -7.00 -5.22
C TYR A 335 -0.13 -6.68 -3.92
N LEU A 336 0.24 -5.42 -3.77
CA LEU A 336 1.06 -4.90 -2.68
C LEU A 336 0.25 -3.90 -1.85
N VAL A 337 0.36 -4.04 -0.53
CA VAL A 337 -0.17 -3.08 0.46
C VAL A 337 1.01 -2.56 1.27
N SER A 338 1.39 -1.31 1.05
CA SER A 338 2.55 -0.64 1.63
C SER A 338 2.11 0.60 2.43
N GLY A 339 1.18 0.44 3.37
CA GLY A 339 0.54 1.56 4.07
C GLY A 339 1.11 1.86 5.46
N SER A 340 2.31 1.37 5.79
CA SER A 340 2.89 1.45 7.13
C SER A 340 3.96 2.55 7.28
N GLY A 341 3.84 3.65 6.54
CA GLY A 341 4.83 4.72 6.55
C GLY A 341 4.95 5.43 7.90
N SER A 342 3.84 5.65 8.62
CA SER A 342 3.88 6.35 9.91
C SER A 342 3.14 5.64 11.05
N LYS A 343 2.25 4.70 10.73
CA LYS A 343 1.40 3.95 11.69
C LYS A 343 1.42 2.46 11.38
N THR A 344 1.03 1.65 12.36
CA THR A 344 0.82 0.21 12.19
C THR A 344 -0.53 -0.23 12.74
N ALA A 345 -1.10 -1.26 12.13
CA ALA A 345 -2.37 -1.87 12.48
C ALA A 345 -2.37 -3.37 12.15
N PHE A 346 -3.25 -4.09 12.85
CA PHE A 346 -3.35 -5.55 12.73
C PHE A 346 -3.56 -6.04 11.30
N VAL A 347 -2.79 -7.07 10.95
CA VAL A 347 -2.93 -7.86 9.73
C VAL A 347 -2.99 -9.35 10.08
N GLN A 348 -3.94 -10.07 9.48
CA GLN A 348 -4.07 -11.51 9.69
C GLN A 348 -3.08 -12.28 8.80
N PRO A 349 -2.29 -13.21 9.37
CA PRO A 349 -1.44 -14.09 8.57
C PRO A 349 -2.24 -15.11 7.74
N GLY A 350 -1.72 -15.48 6.57
CA GLY A 350 -2.26 -16.54 5.70
C GLY A 350 -3.45 -16.17 4.83
N GLY A 351 -4.32 -17.15 4.54
CA GLY A 351 -5.36 -16.98 3.54
C GLY A 351 -4.79 -16.98 2.12
N LYS A 352 -4.82 -15.85 1.43
CA LYS A 352 -4.22 -15.70 0.08
C LYS A 352 -2.93 -14.89 0.09
N SER A 353 -2.48 -14.40 1.24
CA SER A 353 -1.26 -13.62 1.32
C SER A 353 -0.03 -14.53 1.22
N THR A 354 0.97 -14.03 0.52
CA THR A 354 2.31 -14.60 0.47
C THR A 354 3.17 -14.04 1.59
N PHE A 355 2.99 -12.75 1.92
CA PHE A 355 3.67 -12.08 3.04
C PHE A 355 2.71 -11.12 3.75
N THR A 356 2.79 -11.04 5.08
CA THR A 356 2.12 -10.00 5.88
C THR A 356 2.93 -9.63 7.10
N HIS A 357 2.96 -8.35 7.46
CA HIS A 357 3.67 -7.90 8.65
C HIS A 357 3.09 -6.59 9.23
N GLU A 358 2.82 -6.57 10.54
CA GLU A 358 2.47 -5.35 11.28
C GLU A 358 3.75 -4.68 11.80
N HIS A 359 4.45 -4.00 10.90
CA HIS A 359 5.64 -3.21 11.23
C HIS A 359 5.67 -1.94 10.37
N LYS A 360 6.46 -0.95 10.81
CA LYS A 360 6.72 0.25 10.01
C LYS A 360 7.72 -0.07 8.91
N GLY A 361 7.55 0.50 7.73
CA GLY A 361 8.40 0.20 6.59
C GLY A 361 7.66 0.38 5.28
N PHE A 362 8.31 -0.04 4.20
CA PHE A 362 7.77 0.04 2.84
C PHE A 362 8.30 -1.07 1.93
N PHE A 363 7.58 -1.33 0.85
CA PHE A 363 8.07 -2.17 -0.24
C PHE A 363 8.90 -1.36 -1.24
N ALA A 364 9.88 -2.00 -1.85
CA ALA A 364 10.50 -1.54 -3.08
C ALA A 364 10.44 -2.60 -4.17
N LEU A 365 10.45 -2.14 -5.42
CA LEU A 365 10.54 -2.96 -6.61
C LEU A 365 11.88 -2.69 -7.29
N GLU A 366 12.56 -3.75 -7.69
CA GLU A 366 13.79 -3.68 -8.46
C GLU A 366 13.59 -4.37 -9.80
N PHE A 367 13.87 -3.65 -10.86
CA PHE A 367 13.71 -4.11 -12.24
C PHE A 367 15.10 -4.26 -12.83
N TYR A 368 15.38 -5.43 -13.40
CA TYR A 368 16.67 -5.76 -13.98
C TYR A 368 16.58 -5.83 -15.50
N HIS A 369 17.71 -5.58 -16.16
CA HIS A 369 17.85 -5.91 -17.57
C HIS A 369 17.60 -7.43 -17.76
N GLY A 370 16.85 -7.79 -18.81
CA GLY A 370 16.36 -9.16 -19.02
C GLY A 370 14.95 -9.42 -18.49
N GLY A 371 14.31 -8.45 -17.84
CA GLY A 371 12.90 -8.52 -17.44
C GLY A 371 12.63 -9.16 -16.09
N GLU A 372 13.68 -9.49 -15.33
CA GLU A 372 13.53 -9.96 -13.95
C GLU A 372 13.04 -8.82 -13.03
N VAL A 373 12.12 -9.12 -12.12
CA VAL A 373 11.57 -8.16 -11.15
C VAL A 373 11.59 -8.74 -9.75
N TRP A 374 12.08 -7.94 -8.80
CA TRP A 374 12.14 -8.29 -7.39
C TRP A 374 11.31 -7.36 -6.53
N LEU A 375 10.58 -7.93 -5.59
CA LEU A 375 10.03 -7.25 -4.44
C LEU A 375 11.02 -7.32 -3.29
N ARG A 376 11.24 -6.20 -2.61
CA ARG A 376 11.98 -6.10 -1.35
C ARG A 376 11.14 -5.41 -0.29
N THR A 377 11.31 -5.79 0.96
CA THR A 377 10.62 -5.21 2.10
C THR A 377 11.63 -4.57 3.03
N TYR A 378 11.57 -3.25 3.18
CA TYR A 378 12.47 -2.48 4.02
C TYR A 378 11.79 -2.05 5.31
N GLU A 379 12.48 -2.29 6.43
CA GLU A 379 12.05 -1.84 7.74
C GLU A 379 13.13 -0.99 8.42
N PRO A 380 12.75 -0.04 9.29
CA PRO A 380 13.71 0.67 10.10
C PRO A 380 14.47 -0.30 10.99
N ALA A 381 15.75 -0.01 11.25
CA ALA A 381 16.56 -0.80 12.17
C ALA A 381 15.86 -0.90 13.55
N SER A 382 15.82 -2.11 14.09
CA SER A 382 15.19 -2.41 15.38
C SER A 382 16.11 -2.13 16.57
N THR A 383 17.43 -2.09 16.33
CA THR A 383 18.51 -1.79 17.28
C THR A 383 19.65 -1.05 16.58
N ALA A 384 20.55 -0.41 17.34
CA ALA A 384 21.75 0.24 16.79
C ALA A 384 22.69 -0.73 16.02
N ASP A 385 22.63 -2.03 16.34
CA ASP A 385 23.45 -3.08 15.72
C ASP A 385 22.82 -3.69 14.46
N THR A 386 21.55 -3.36 14.17
CA THR A 386 20.89 -3.82 12.95
C THR A 386 21.20 -2.83 11.82
N PRO A 387 21.72 -3.28 10.66
CA PRO A 387 21.91 -2.39 9.53
C PRO A 387 20.62 -1.63 9.18
N VAL A 388 20.75 -0.32 8.94
CA VAL A 388 19.65 0.49 8.41
C VAL A 388 19.17 -0.13 7.11
N GLY A 389 17.87 -0.41 6.99
CA GLY A 389 17.32 -1.08 5.82
C GLY A 389 17.32 -2.61 5.88
N ALA A 390 17.18 -3.18 7.08
CA ALA A 390 16.97 -4.61 7.26
C ALA A 390 15.87 -5.13 6.31
N GLU A 391 16.28 -6.02 5.41
CA GLU A 391 15.36 -6.67 4.47
C GLU A 391 14.71 -7.87 5.18
N VAL A 392 13.42 -7.75 5.46
CA VAL A 392 12.67 -8.78 6.21
C VAL A 392 11.99 -9.80 5.31
N PHE A 393 11.90 -9.51 4.02
CA PHE A 393 11.38 -10.39 2.98
C PHE A 393 11.80 -9.90 1.59
N ARG A 394 12.06 -10.84 0.69
CA ARG A 394 12.24 -10.59 -0.75
C ARG A 394 11.59 -11.68 -1.58
N LYS A 395 11.17 -11.33 -2.79
CA LYS A 395 10.58 -12.29 -3.73
C LYS A 395 10.81 -11.89 -5.18
N LYS A 396 11.29 -12.84 -5.99
CA LYS A 396 11.23 -12.75 -7.45
C LYS A 396 9.77 -12.79 -7.90
N LEU A 397 9.30 -11.69 -8.48
CA LEU A 397 7.93 -11.54 -8.99
C LEU A 397 7.82 -12.05 -10.43
N VAL A 398 8.78 -11.66 -11.26
CA VAL A 398 8.87 -12.03 -12.68
C VAL A 398 10.27 -12.56 -12.95
N ALA A 399 10.38 -13.70 -13.64
CA ALA A 399 11.66 -14.28 -14.04
C ALA A 399 12.25 -13.59 -15.27
N ALA A 400 13.57 -13.68 -15.47
CA ALA A 400 14.22 -13.19 -16.67
C ALA A 400 13.68 -13.90 -17.93
N SER A 401 13.53 -13.16 -19.03
CA SER A 401 13.20 -13.73 -20.34
C SER A 401 14.44 -14.40 -20.94
N ALA A 402 14.30 -15.68 -21.31
CA ALA A 402 15.36 -16.47 -21.95
C ALA A 402 15.88 -15.88 -23.28
N ALA A 403 15.16 -14.94 -23.90
CA ALA A 403 15.55 -14.33 -25.16
C ALA A 403 16.75 -13.37 -25.07
N THR A 404 17.10 -12.87 -23.87
CA THR A 404 18.16 -11.85 -23.73
C THR A 404 19.53 -12.46 -23.40
N THR A 405 19.58 -13.63 -22.79
CA THR A 405 20.83 -14.34 -22.43
C THR A 405 21.64 -14.79 -23.64
N SER A 406 21.02 -14.93 -24.82
CA SER A 406 21.72 -15.26 -26.07
C SER A 406 22.60 -14.15 -26.60
N SER A 407 22.33 -12.87 -26.31
CA SER A 407 23.09 -11.76 -26.92
C SER A 407 24.40 -11.44 -26.18
N ALA A 408 24.47 -11.72 -24.87
CA ALA A 408 25.64 -11.47 -24.05
C ALA A 408 26.75 -12.52 -24.24
N ALA A 409 26.40 -13.76 -24.61
CA ALA A 409 27.35 -14.83 -24.83
C ALA A 409 28.12 -14.72 -26.18
N THR A 410 27.55 -14.04 -27.17
CA THR A 410 28.18 -13.83 -28.48
C THR A 410 29.13 -12.63 -28.53
N ALA A 411 29.03 -11.68 -27.59
CA ALA A 411 29.88 -10.48 -27.59
C ALA A 411 31.29 -10.72 -27.00
N SER A 412 31.51 -11.80 -26.22
CA SER A 412 32.82 -12.13 -25.64
C SER A 412 33.68 -13.06 -26.51
N ALA A 413 33.14 -13.59 -27.62
CA ALA A 413 33.86 -14.51 -28.51
C ALA A 413 34.44 -13.84 -29.77
N GLY A 414 34.27 -12.52 -29.95
CA GLY A 414 34.56 -11.83 -31.21
C GLY A 414 35.83 -10.96 -31.29
N SER A 415 36.60 -10.78 -30.21
CA SER A 415 37.75 -9.84 -30.21
C SER A 415 39.14 -10.47 -30.25
N GLY A 416 39.25 -11.76 -30.60
CA GLY A 416 40.53 -12.46 -30.65
C GLY A 416 40.85 -13.05 -32.02
N ALA A 417 41.04 -12.22 -33.06
CA ALA A 417 41.92 -12.49 -34.20
C ALA A 417 41.73 -11.42 -35.29
N GLN A 418 42.67 -10.49 -35.39
CA GLN A 418 43.22 -10.06 -36.67
C GLN A 418 44.59 -9.42 -36.43
N SER A 419 45.52 -9.88 -37.26
CA SER A 419 46.98 -9.70 -37.31
C SER A 419 47.45 -8.28 -37.52
#